data_AF-A0A376X3B1-F1
#
_entry.id   AF-A0A376X3B1-F1
#
_cell.length_a   1.000
_cell.length_b   1.000
_cell.length_c   1.000
_cell.angle_alpha   90.00
_cell.angle_beta   90.00
_cell.angle_gamma   90.00
#
_symmetry.space_group_name_H-M   'P 1'
#
loop_
_entity.id
_entity.type
_entity.pdbx_description
1 polymer ?
#
loop_
_entity_poly.entity_id
_entity_poly.type
_entity_poly.pdbx_seq_one_letter_code
_entity_poly.pdbx_strand_id
1 'polypeptide(L)'
;MPVVQPADLWQESGRWEQYGPELLRFVDRGERPFVLGPTHEEVITDLIRNELSSYKQLPLNFYQIQTKFRDEVRPRFGVMRSREFLMKDAYSFHTSQESLQETYDAMYAAYSKIFSRMGLDFRAVQADTGSIGGSASHEFQVLAQSGEDDVVFSDTSDYAANIELAEAIAPKEPRAAATQEMTLVDTPNAKTIAELVEQFNLPIEKTVKTLLVKAVEGSSFPLVALLVRGDHELNEVKAEKLPQVASPLTFATEEEIRAVVKAGPGSLGPVNMPIPVVIDRTVAAMSDFAAGANIDGKHYFGINWDRDVATPEVADIRNVVAGDPSPDGQGTLLIKRGIEVGHIFQLGTKYSEALKASVQGEDGRNQILTMGCYGIGVTRVVAAAIEQNYDERGIVWPDAIAPFQVAILPMNMHKSFRVQELAEKLYSELRAQGIEVLLDDRKERPGVMFADMELIGIPHTIVLGDRNLDNDDIEYKYRRNGEKQLIKTGDIVEYLVKQIKG
;
A
#
# COMPACT_ATOMS: atom_id res chain seq x y z
N MET A 1 23.36 -1.78 -7.94
CA MET A 1 23.18 -2.66 -9.11
C MET A 1 22.73 -1.83 -10.31
N PRO A 2 23.00 -2.28 -11.55
CA PRO A 2 22.62 -1.54 -12.77
C PRO A 2 21.11 -1.34 -12.91
N VAL A 3 20.68 -0.20 -13.48
CA VAL A 3 19.28 0.02 -13.89
C VAL A 3 18.97 -0.81 -15.13
N VAL A 4 19.87 -0.80 -16.11
CA VAL A 4 19.76 -1.62 -17.33
C VAL A 4 20.11 -3.05 -16.99
N GLN A 5 19.20 -3.98 -17.26
CA GLN A 5 19.36 -5.40 -16.92
C GLN A 5 19.15 -6.27 -18.17
N PRO A 6 19.98 -7.30 -18.40
CA PRO A 6 19.82 -8.20 -19.54
C PRO A 6 18.51 -9.00 -19.42
N ALA A 7 17.81 -9.18 -20.55
CA ALA A 7 16.55 -9.92 -20.57
C ALA A 7 16.70 -11.39 -20.13
N ASP A 8 17.85 -12.01 -20.39
CA ASP A 8 18.12 -13.42 -20.07
C ASP A 8 17.83 -13.73 -18.58
N LEU A 9 18.21 -12.83 -17.67
CA LEU A 9 17.95 -13.00 -16.23
C LEU A 9 16.44 -13.03 -15.89
N TRP A 10 15.66 -12.20 -16.57
CA TRP A 10 14.20 -12.14 -16.42
C TRP A 10 13.50 -13.31 -17.08
N GLN A 11 14.10 -13.88 -18.13
CA GLN A 11 13.62 -15.09 -18.77
C GLN A 11 13.89 -16.30 -17.89
N GLU A 12 15.06 -16.39 -17.25
CA GLU A 12 15.38 -17.44 -16.26
C GLU A 12 14.37 -17.48 -15.11
N SER A 13 13.94 -16.32 -14.59
CA SER A 13 12.91 -16.24 -13.54
C SER A 13 11.48 -16.42 -14.04
N GLY A 14 11.25 -16.42 -15.36
CA GLY A 14 9.93 -16.40 -15.98
C GLY A 14 9.20 -15.04 -15.92
N ARG A 15 9.75 -14.05 -15.19
CA ARG A 15 9.10 -12.74 -15.01
C ARG A 15 9.16 -11.86 -16.25
N TRP A 16 10.00 -12.19 -17.23
CA TRP A 16 9.98 -11.51 -18.53
C TRP A 16 8.58 -11.45 -19.14
N GLU A 17 7.79 -12.53 -19.04
CA GLU A 17 6.42 -12.58 -19.53
C GLU A 17 5.42 -12.19 -18.43
N GLN A 18 5.58 -12.76 -17.24
CA GLN A 18 4.61 -12.62 -16.13
C GLN A 18 4.49 -11.19 -15.58
N TYR A 19 5.54 -10.36 -15.67
CA TYR A 19 5.49 -8.98 -15.15
C TYR A 19 4.55 -8.08 -15.97
N GLY A 20 4.20 -8.49 -17.19
CA GLY A 20 3.22 -7.77 -18.00
C GLY A 20 3.73 -6.44 -18.57
N PRO A 21 2.83 -5.47 -18.84
CA PRO A 21 3.15 -4.25 -19.59
C PRO A 21 3.94 -3.23 -18.78
N GLU A 22 3.98 -3.33 -17.45
CA GLU A 22 4.73 -2.41 -16.59
C GLU A 22 6.25 -2.57 -16.71
N LEU A 23 6.72 -3.72 -17.25
CA LEU A 23 8.13 -3.97 -17.51
C LEU A 23 8.57 -3.25 -18.79
N LEU A 24 9.33 -2.16 -18.65
CA LEU A 24 9.85 -1.46 -19.81
C LEU A 24 10.97 -2.27 -20.47
N ARG A 25 10.67 -2.81 -21.66
CA ARG A 25 11.58 -3.60 -22.49
C ARG A 25 12.15 -2.75 -23.62
N PHE A 26 13.44 -2.90 -23.91
CA PHE A 26 14.10 -2.22 -25.02
C PHE A 26 15.22 -3.08 -25.59
N VAL A 27 15.78 -2.68 -26.73
CA VAL A 27 16.93 -3.35 -27.35
C VAL A 27 18.10 -2.38 -27.48
N ASP A 28 19.33 -2.89 -27.37
CA ASP A 28 20.52 -2.08 -27.63
C ASP A 28 20.85 -2.00 -29.13
N ARG A 29 21.96 -1.32 -29.46
CA ARG A 29 22.45 -1.18 -30.85
C ARG A 29 22.86 -2.50 -31.53
N GLY A 30 22.99 -3.58 -30.76
CA GLY A 30 23.29 -4.92 -31.23
C GLY A 30 22.07 -5.84 -31.21
N GLU A 31 20.86 -5.27 -31.12
CA GLU A 31 19.58 -5.99 -31.07
C GLU A 31 19.44 -6.94 -29.87
N ARG A 32 20.23 -6.73 -28.81
CA ARG A 32 20.11 -7.52 -27.58
C ARG A 32 18.99 -6.96 -26.70
N PRO A 33 18.09 -7.80 -26.16
CA PRO A 33 16.99 -7.35 -25.32
C PRO A 33 17.44 -7.03 -23.88
N PHE A 34 16.89 -5.96 -23.34
CA PHE A 34 17.11 -5.47 -21.98
C PHE A 34 15.81 -4.97 -21.35
N VAL A 35 15.84 -4.77 -20.04
CA VAL A 35 14.81 -4.04 -19.31
C VAL A 35 15.42 -2.89 -18.52
N LEU A 36 14.62 -1.86 -18.24
CA LEU A 36 14.90 -0.96 -17.13
C LEU A 36 14.31 -1.58 -15.87
N GLY A 37 15.18 -1.93 -14.92
CA GLY A 37 14.83 -2.70 -13.73
C GLY A 37 13.76 -2.02 -12.87
N PRO A 38 12.55 -2.60 -12.74
CA PRO A 38 11.56 -2.15 -11.77
C PRO A 38 11.87 -2.63 -10.34
N THR A 39 12.76 -3.61 -10.22
CA THR A 39 13.30 -4.24 -9.01
C THR A 39 14.55 -5.07 -9.42
N HIS A 40 15.17 -5.80 -8.49
CA HIS A 40 16.48 -6.44 -8.71
C HIS A 40 16.61 -7.86 -8.15
N GLU A 41 15.52 -8.61 -7.91
CA GLU A 41 15.62 -9.99 -7.40
C GLU A 41 16.50 -10.88 -8.29
N GLU A 42 16.35 -10.80 -9.61
CA GLU A 42 17.13 -11.60 -10.56
C GLU A 42 18.61 -11.21 -10.55
N VAL A 43 18.91 -9.90 -10.58
CA VAL A 43 20.28 -9.38 -10.65
C VAL A 43 21.07 -9.74 -9.39
N ILE A 44 20.47 -9.61 -8.21
CA ILE A 44 21.16 -9.96 -6.96
C ILE A 44 21.31 -11.47 -6.83
N THR A 45 20.33 -12.25 -7.29
CA THR A 45 20.42 -13.73 -7.28
C THR A 45 21.53 -14.22 -8.21
N ASP A 46 21.67 -13.60 -9.39
CA ASP A 46 22.77 -13.88 -10.31
C ASP A 46 24.14 -13.53 -9.70
N LEU A 47 24.26 -12.41 -8.98
CA LEU A 47 25.48 -12.10 -8.23
C LEU A 47 25.76 -13.19 -7.19
N ILE A 48 24.77 -13.56 -6.39
CA ILE A 48 24.95 -14.52 -5.30
C ILE A 48 25.32 -15.92 -5.79
N ARG A 49 24.69 -16.42 -6.86
CA ARG A 49 25.02 -17.75 -7.40
C ARG A 49 26.45 -17.85 -7.93
N ASN A 50 27.07 -16.72 -8.29
CA ASN A 50 28.45 -16.68 -8.79
C ASN A 50 29.48 -16.43 -7.67
N GLU A 51 29.10 -15.74 -6.58
CA GLU A 51 30.03 -15.31 -5.52
C GLU A 51 29.99 -16.18 -4.25
N LEU A 52 28.86 -16.83 -3.95
CA LEU A 52 28.72 -17.66 -2.76
C LEU A 52 28.84 -19.15 -3.11
N SER A 53 29.56 -19.88 -2.26
CA SER A 53 29.79 -21.32 -2.46
C SER A 53 29.57 -22.17 -1.21
N SER A 54 29.50 -21.57 -0.02
CA SER A 54 29.39 -22.29 1.26
C SER A 54 28.37 -21.66 2.21
N TYR A 55 27.64 -22.51 2.94
CA TYR A 55 26.73 -22.09 4.01
C TYR A 55 27.39 -21.19 5.07
N LYS A 56 28.71 -21.31 5.27
CA LYS A 56 29.48 -20.51 6.24
C LYS A 56 29.51 -19.01 5.93
N GLN A 57 29.15 -18.64 4.70
CA GLN A 57 29.06 -17.24 4.29
C GLN A 57 27.70 -16.62 4.64
N LEU A 58 26.73 -17.40 5.12
CA LEU A 58 25.34 -16.99 5.33
C LEU A 58 25.01 -16.89 6.83
N PRO A 59 24.06 -16.04 7.23
CA PRO A 59 23.21 -15.19 6.37
C PRO A 59 23.92 -13.93 5.85
N LEU A 60 23.46 -13.43 4.71
CA LEU A 60 23.86 -12.13 4.15
C LEU A 60 22.64 -11.30 3.83
N ASN A 61 22.76 -9.98 3.97
CA ASN A 61 21.72 -9.02 3.60
C ASN A 61 22.35 -7.83 2.87
N PHE A 62 22.04 -7.71 1.58
CA PHE A 62 22.54 -6.65 0.71
C PHE A 62 21.46 -5.61 0.49
N TYR A 63 21.83 -4.35 0.33
CA TYR A 63 20.88 -3.31 -0.07
C TYR A 63 21.49 -2.29 -1.00
N GLN A 64 20.62 -1.59 -1.71
CA GLN A 64 20.97 -0.42 -2.49
C GLN A 64 19.90 0.67 -2.30
N ILE A 65 20.24 1.89 -2.68
CA ILE A 65 19.29 2.98 -2.92
C ILE A 65 19.50 3.41 -4.36
N GLN A 66 18.52 3.13 -5.22
CA GLN A 66 18.72 3.20 -6.67
C GLN A 66 17.39 3.47 -7.39
N THR A 67 17.49 4.15 -8.54
CA THR A 67 16.37 4.49 -9.41
C THR A 67 15.75 3.28 -10.10
N LYS A 68 14.45 3.08 -9.88
CA LYS A 68 13.63 2.06 -10.54
C LYS A 68 12.80 2.68 -11.66
N PHE A 69 12.37 1.83 -12.59
CA PHE A 69 11.42 2.21 -13.64
C PHE A 69 10.26 1.22 -13.71
N ARG A 70 9.01 1.70 -13.60
CA ARG A 70 7.79 0.93 -13.86
C ARG A 70 6.93 1.72 -14.84
N ASP A 71 6.53 1.11 -15.97
CA ASP A 71 5.73 1.78 -17.00
C ASP A 71 4.24 1.85 -16.60
N GLU A 72 3.97 2.53 -15.48
CA GLU A 72 2.62 2.71 -14.93
C GLU A 72 1.65 3.19 -16.01
N VAL A 73 0.55 2.44 -16.15
CA VAL A 73 -0.51 2.71 -17.15
C VAL A 73 -1.09 4.11 -16.96
N ARG A 74 -1.24 4.53 -15.69
CA ARG A 74 -1.74 5.85 -15.30
C ARG A 74 -0.85 6.45 -14.22
N PRO A 75 0.24 7.14 -14.60
CA PRO A 75 1.05 7.90 -13.65
C PRO A 75 0.19 9.03 -13.08
N ARG A 76 0.08 9.10 -11.75
CA ARG A 76 -0.79 10.04 -11.04
C ARG A 76 -0.19 10.42 -9.70
N PHE A 77 -0.73 11.46 -9.07
CA PHE A 77 -0.33 11.87 -7.72
C PHE A 77 1.16 12.27 -7.60
N GLY A 78 1.71 12.84 -8.68
CA GLY A 78 3.09 13.33 -8.71
C GLY A 78 4.11 12.22 -8.43
N VAL A 79 4.87 12.37 -7.35
CA VAL A 79 5.95 11.46 -6.97
C VAL A 79 5.48 10.21 -6.21
N MET A 80 4.19 10.14 -5.84
CA MET A 80 3.63 8.94 -5.20
C MET A 80 3.54 7.75 -6.17
N ARG A 81 3.13 8.03 -7.42
CA ARG A 81 2.96 7.02 -8.48
C ARG A 81 3.51 7.53 -9.81
N SER A 82 4.84 7.71 -9.84
CA SER A 82 5.62 8.05 -11.02
C SER A 82 6.18 6.79 -11.71
N ARG A 83 6.61 6.94 -12.97
CA ARG A 83 7.28 5.84 -13.70
C ARG A 83 8.72 5.63 -13.27
N GLU A 84 9.42 6.72 -13.00
CA GLU A 84 10.78 6.70 -12.45
C GLU A 84 10.74 7.15 -11.00
N PHE A 85 11.36 6.39 -10.09
CA PHE A 85 11.36 6.69 -8.66
C PHE A 85 12.58 6.07 -7.96
N LEU A 86 12.97 6.67 -6.83
CA LEU A 86 14.05 6.14 -5.99
C LEU A 86 13.49 5.11 -5.02
N MET A 87 14.12 3.93 -4.98
CA MET A 87 13.76 2.87 -4.05
C MET A 87 15.01 2.39 -3.31
N LYS A 88 14.86 2.18 -2.01
CA LYS A 88 15.77 1.36 -1.23
C LYS A 88 15.26 -0.06 -1.31
N ASP A 89 16.00 -0.96 -1.92
CA ASP A 89 15.66 -2.39 -2.02
C ASP A 89 16.79 -3.22 -1.40
N ALA A 90 16.43 -4.22 -0.62
CA ALA A 90 17.35 -5.13 0.07
C ALA A 90 16.94 -6.55 -0.19
N TYR A 91 17.93 -7.44 -0.14
CA TYR A 91 17.77 -8.86 -0.41
C TYR A 91 18.66 -9.63 0.55
N SER A 92 18.06 -10.56 1.28
CA SER A 92 18.76 -11.43 2.20
C SER A 92 18.73 -12.88 1.74
N PHE A 93 19.80 -13.61 2.06
CA PHE A 93 20.02 -14.98 1.63
C PHE A 93 20.33 -15.84 2.85
N HIS A 94 19.69 -17.00 2.92
CA HIS A 94 19.71 -17.87 4.08
C HIS A 94 19.72 -19.34 3.68
N THR A 95 20.17 -20.20 4.60
CA THR A 95 20.08 -21.65 4.48
C THR A 95 18.86 -22.24 5.18
N SER A 96 18.17 -21.49 6.04
CA SER A 96 16.99 -21.98 6.76
C SER A 96 15.89 -20.93 6.84
N GLN A 97 14.66 -21.40 6.97
CA GLN A 97 13.49 -20.55 7.20
C GLN A 97 13.61 -19.76 8.51
N GLU A 98 14.22 -20.35 9.54
CA GLU A 98 14.48 -19.67 10.82
C GLU A 98 15.43 -18.47 10.65
N SER A 99 16.54 -18.65 9.92
CA SER A 99 17.48 -17.55 9.64
C SER A 99 16.83 -16.44 8.80
N LEU A 100 15.95 -16.81 7.85
CA LEU A 100 15.16 -15.84 7.10
C LEU A 100 14.21 -15.07 8.03
N GLN A 101 13.50 -15.76 8.93
CA GLN A 101 12.58 -15.15 9.87
C GLN A 101 13.30 -14.14 10.79
N GLU A 102 14.46 -14.50 11.33
CA GLU A 102 15.26 -13.58 12.18
C GLU A 102 15.62 -12.28 11.45
N THR A 103 16.01 -12.39 10.17
CA THR A 103 16.36 -11.21 9.35
C THR A 103 15.11 -10.43 8.96
N TYR A 104 14.00 -11.11 8.69
CA TYR A 104 12.72 -10.49 8.41
C TYR A 104 12.24 -9.64 9.59
N ASP A 105 12.30 -10.17 10.81
CA ASP A 105 11.93 -9.47 12.04
C ASP A 105 12.87 -8.27 12.31
N ALA A 106 14.17 -8.44 12.05
CA ALA A 106 15.14 -7.35 12.13
C ALA A 106 14.84 -6.23 11.11
N MET A 107 14.41 -6.58 9.89
CA MET A 107 14.01 -5.62 8.87
C MET A 107 12.69 -4.92 9.20
N TYR A 108 11.71 -5.65 9.75
CA TYR A 108 10.47 -5.07 10.29
C TYR A 108 10.78 -4.01 11.37
N ALA A 109 11.65 -4.35 12.33
CA ALA A 109 12.06 -3.43 13.38
C ALA A 109 12.87 -2.24 12.83
N ALA A 110 13.74 -2.47 11.84
CA ALA A 110 14.50 -1.40 11.19
C ALA A 110 13.59 -0.42 10.45
N TYR A 111 12.58 -0.90 9.72
CA TYR A 111 11.63 -0.07 8.99
C TYR A 111 10.77 0.75 9.95
N SER A 112 10.29 0.09 11.02
CA SER A 112 9.57 0.76 12.10
C SER A 112 10.40 1.90 12.70
N LYS A 113 11.70 1.68 12.95
CA LYS A 113 12.62 2.74 13.42
C LYS A 113 12.84 3.83 12.39
N ILE A 114 12.95 3.51 11.10
CA ILE A 114 13.12 4.50 10.02
C ILE A 114 11.93 5.45 10.00
N PHE A 115 10.70 4.93 9.91
CA PHE A 115 9.50 5.76 9.81
C PHE A 115 9.20 6.50 11.12
N SER A 116 9.48 5.88 12.27
CA SER A 116 9.39 6.56 13.58
C SER A 116 10.38 7.72 13.68
N ARG A 117 11.63 7.54 13.21
CA ARG A 117 12.64 8.62 13.18
C ARG A 117 12.26 9.75 12.24
N MET A 118 11.53 9.45 11.17
CA MET A 118 10.96 10.46 10.26
C MET A 118 9.74 11.17 10.86
N GLY A 119 9.23 10.73 12.01
CA GLY A 119 8.07 11.35 12.67
C GLY A 119 6.75 11.11 11.93
N LEU A 120 6.63 9.98 11.21
CA LEU A 120 5.42 9.62 10.49
C LEU A 120 4.46 8.80 11.38
N ASP A 121 3.16 9.02 11.24
CA ASP A 121 2.13 8.12 11.76
C ASP A 121 1.88 7.01 10.72
N PHE A 122 2.35 5.80 11.04
CA PHE A 122 2.33 4.66 10.15
C PHE A 122 1.90 3.39 10.88
N ARG A 123 1.44 2.40 10.12
CA ARG A 123 1.14 1.04 10.59
C ARG A 123 1.82 0.02 9.69
N ALA A 124 2.38 -1.02 10.30
CA ALA A 124 2.81 -2.20 9.56
C ALA A 124 1.66 -3.21 9.54
N VAL A 125 1.25 -3.64 8.36
CA VAL A 125 0.05 -4.46 8.16
C VAL A 125 0.39 -5.72 7.37
N GLN A 126 -0.26 -6.83 7.70
CA GLN A 126 -0.13 -8.05 6.93
C GLN A 126 -0.69 -7.84 5.53
N ALA A 127 0.00 -8.34 4.50
CA ALA A 127 -0.35 -8.11 3.12
C ALA A 127 -0.28 -9.39 2.28
N ASP A 128 -0.88 -9.35 1.10
CA ASP A 128 -0.75 -10.44 0.15
C ASP A 128 0.69 -10.53 -0.39
N THR A 129 1.13 -11.74 -0.75
CA THR A 129 2.46 -11.94 -1.35
C THR A 129 2.48 -11.64 -2.85
N GLY A 130 1.30 -11.58 -3.48
CA GLY A 130 1.07 -11.21 -4.86
C GLY A 130 1.95 -11.96 -5.87
N SER A 131 2.25 -11.28 -6.97
CA SER A 131 3.10 -11.79 -8.06
C SER A 131 4.59 -11.87 -7.69
N ILE A 132 5.01 -11.17 -6.63
CA ILE A 132 6.37 -11.29 -6.06
C ILE A 132 6.56 -12.70 -5.50
N GLY A 133 5.50 -13.29 -4.92
CA GLY A 133 5.50 -14.64 -4.35
C GLY A 133 6.15 -14.68 -2.96
N GLY A 134 5.99 -15.80 -2.27
CA GLY A 134 6.49 -15.97 -0.91
C GLY A 134 5.49 -16.61 0.04
N SER A 135 5.85 -16.68 1.32
CA SER A 135 4.99 -17.25 2.39
C SER A 135 4.38 -16.19 3.32
N ALA A 136 5.00 -15.02 3.42
CA ALA A 136 4.55 -13.93 4.29
C ALA A 136 5.02 -12.57 3.76
N SER A 137 4.18 -11.53 3.92
CA SER A 137 4.55 -10.16 3.61
C SER A 137 3.93 -9.16 4.61
N HIS A 138 4.60 -8.03 4.82
CA HIS A 138 4.08 -6.89 5.58
C HIS A 138 4.33 -5.59 4.82
N GLU A 139 3.28 -4.79 4.68
CA GLU A 139 3.31 -3.43 4.16
C GLU A 139 3.44 -2.42 5.29
N PHE A 140 4.18 -1.35 5.05
CA PHE A 140 4.29 -0.19 5.93
C PHE A 140 3.48 0.94 5.31
N GLN A 141 2.38 1.28 5.95
CA GLN A 141 1.35 2.17 5.47
C GLN A 141 1.37 3.48 6.27
N VAL A 142 1.69 4.60 5.64
CA VAL A 142 1.53 5.93 6.26
C VAL A 142 0.06 6.32 6.20
N LEU A 143 -0.54 6.66 7.35
CA LEU A 143 -1.97 6.96 7.43
C LEU A 143 -2.24 8.34 6.83
N ALA A 144 -2.99 8.37 5.73
CA ALA A 144 -3.36 9.59 5.02
C ALA A 144 -4.67 9.37 4.24
N GLN A 145 -5.57 10.36 4.22
CA GLN A 145 -6.86 10.26 3.52
C GLN A 145 -6.72 10.10 2.00
N SER A 146 -5.59 10.53 1.44
CA SER A 146 -5.22 10.40 0.02
C SER A 146 -4.61 9.04 -0.34
N GLY A 147 -4.44 8.15 0.65
CA GLY A 147 -3.94 6.79 0.45
C GLY A 147 -4.74 6.00 -0.58
N GLU A 148 -4.06 5.18 -1.37
CA GLU A 148 -4.73 4.29 -2.34
C GLU A 148 -5.26 3.02 -1.66
N ASP A 149 -4.62 2.58 -0.57
CA ASP A 149 -4.91 1.31 0.10
C ASP A 149 -5.87 1.50 1.27
N ASP A 150 -6.79 0.55 1.43
CA ASP A 150 -7.63 0.44 2.62
C ASP A 150 -6.95 -0.50 3.62
N VAL A 151 -6.60 0.07 4.76
CA VAL A 151 -5.89 -0.59 5.84
C VAL A 151 -6.85 -0.88 6.98
N VAL A 152 -6.94 -2.14 7.32
CA VAL A 152 -7.83 -2.67 8.35
C VAL A 152 -7.03 -2.88 9.63
N PHE A 153 -7.53 -2.44 10.77
CA PHE A 153 -6.91 -2.71 12.07
C PHE A 153 -7.95 -2.86 13.18
N SER A 154 -7.61 -3.63 14.21
CA SER A 154 -8.44 -3.75 15.41
C SER A 154 -8.45 -2.44 16.21
N ASP A 155 -9.58 -2.13 16.83
CA ASP A 155 -9.72 -1.05 17.81
C ASP A 155 -9.12 -1.38 19.20
N THR A 156 -8.78 -2.64 19.45
CA THR A 156 -8.33 -3.10 20.78
C THR A 156 -7.02 -3.90 20.76
N SER A 157 -6.61 -4.47 19.62
CA SER A 157 -5.38 -5.26 19.50
C SER A 157 -4.42 -4.70 18.45
N ASP A 158 -3.27 -5.38 18.29
CA ASP A 158 -2.27 -5.05 17.28
C ASP A 158 -2.59 -5.64 15.90
N TYR A 159 -3.76 -6.28 15.71
CA TYR A 159 -4.16 -6.79 14.41
C TYR A 159 -4.23 -5.66 13.39
N ALA A 160 -3.50 -5.82 12.28
CA ALA A 160 -3.58 -4.93 11.14
C ALA A 160 -3.27 -5.68 9.84
N ALA A 161 -4.09 -5.48 8.82
CA ALA A 161 -3.98 -6.13 7.52
C ALA A 161 -4.43 -5.18 6.40
N ASN A 162 -3.89 -5.36 5.20
CA ASN A 162 -4.47 -4.81 4.00
C ASN A 162 -5.87 -5.43 3.80
N ILE A 163 -6.86 -4.67 3.34
CA ILE A 163 -8.24 -5.15 3.10
C ILE A 163 -8.28 -6.38 2.19
N GLU A 164 -7.31 -6.49 1.27
CA GLU A 164 -7.14 -7.63 0.37
C GLU A 164 -6.88 -8.95 1.12
N LEU A 165 -6.21 -8.88 2.27
CA LEU A 165 -5.89 -10.05 3.10
C LEU A 165 -6.82 -10.20 4.33
N ALA A 166 -7.37 -9.11 4.85
CA ALA A 166 -8.09 -9.08 6.11
C ALA A 166 -9.23 -10.12 6.15
N GLU A 167 -9.17 -11.10 7.06
CA GLU A 167 -10.14 -12.19 7.12
C GLU A 167 -11.51 -11.69 7.54
N ALA A 168 -12.54 -12.05 6.77
CA ALA A 168 -13.93 -11.85 7.14
C ALA A 168 -14.44 -13.10 7.90
N ILE A 169 -14.57 -12.98 9.22
CA ILE A 169 -15.01 -14.10 10.06
C ILE A 169 -16.45 -14.51 9.70
N ALA A 170 -16.69 -15.82 9.72
CA ALA A 170 -18.05 -16.35 9.61
C ALA A 170 -18.96 -15.82 10.74
N PRO A 171 -20.24 -15.50 10.45
CA PRO A 171 -21.20 -15.16 11.49
C PRO A 171 -21.28 -16.26 12.55
N LYS A 172 -21.26 -15.86 13.83
CA LYS A 172 -21.37 -16.80 14.96
C LYS A 172 -22.79 -17.33 15.17
N GLU A 173 -23.78 -16.55 14.76
CA GLU A 173 -25.19 -16.92 14.90
C GLU A 173 -25.55 -18.05 13.93
N PRO A 174 -26.31 -19.06 14.38
CA PRO A 174 -26.77 -20.11 13.49
C PRO A 174 -27.69 -19.53 12.41
N ARG A 175 -27.66 -20.14 11.22
CA ARG A 175 -28.60 -19.83 10.13
C ARG A 175 -30.03 -19.89 10.67
N ALA A 176 -30.79 -18.80 10.51
CA ALA A 176 -32.17 -18.74 10.96
C ALA A 176 -33.06 -19.71 10.17
N ALA A 177 -34.13 -20.19 10.81
CA ALA A 177 -35.11 -21.06 10.16
C ALA A 177 -35.86 -20.32 9.04
N ALA A 178 -36.31 -21.06 8.03
CA ALA A 178 -37.09 -20.53 6.94
C ALA A 178 -38.45 -20.04 7.42
N THR A 179 -38.82 -18.80 7.06
CA THR A 179 -40.12 -18.20 7.41
C THR A 179 -40.96 -17.83 6.19
N GLN A 180 -40.39 -17.87 4.99
CA GLN A 180 -41.05 -17.51 3.73
C GLN A 180 -40.96 -18.66 2.72
N GLU A 181 -42.00 -18.84 1.90
CA GLU A 181 -41.91 -19.70 0.72
C GLU A 181 -41.14 -18.99 -0.39
N MET A 182 -40.41 -19.74 -1.22
CA MET A 182 -39.70 -19.17 -2.36
C MET A 182 -40.68 -18.76 -3.45
N THR A 183 -40.70 -17.49 -3.82
CA THR A 183 -41.60 -16.94 -4.85
C THR A 183 -40.82 -16.25 -5.96
N LEU A 184 -41.25 -16.45 -7.21
CA LEU A 184 -40.72 -15.74 -8.38
C LEU A 184 -41.40 -14.37 -8.52
N VAL A 185 -40.61 -13.31 -8.56
CA VAL A 185 -41.07 -11.91 -8.60
C VAL A 185 -40.56 -11.23 -9.86
N ASP A 186 -41.42 -10.47 -10.54
CA ASP A 186 -41.04 -9.65 -11.70
C ASP A 186 -40.30 -8.37 -11.24
N THR A 187 -39.08 -8.20 -11.73
CA THR A 187 -38.16 -7.10 -11.39
C THR A 187 -37.54 -6.49 -12.67
N PRO A 188 -38.33 -6.06 -13.66
CA PRO A 188 -37.81 -5.62 -14.97
C PRO A 188 -36.91 -4.38 -14.88
N ASN A 189 -37.04 -3.60 -13.80
CA ASN A 189 -36.33 -2.33 -13.58
C ASN A 189 -35.35 -2.38 -12.39
N ALA A 190 -35.07 -3.54 -11.80
CA ALA A 190 -34.06 -3.67 -10.75
C ALA A 190 -32.91 -4.55 -11.26
N LYS A 191 -31.82 -3.90 -11.67
CA LYS A 191 -30.57 -4.53 -12.12
C LYS A 191 -29.46 -4.42 -11.07
N THR A 192 -29.61 -3.55 -10.10
CA THR A 192 -28.68 -3.35 -8.99
C THR A 192 -29.33 -3.71 -7.65
N ILE A 193 -28.51 -4.01 -6.64
CA ILE A 193 -28.99 -4.23 -5.27
C ILE A 193 -29.73 -3.00 -4.74
N ALA A 194 -29.22 -1.79 -5.01
CA ALA A 194 -29.85 -0.56 -4.56
C ALA A 194 -31.28 -0.40 -5.10
N GLU A 195 -31.47 -0.65 -6.41
CA GLU A 195 -32.80 -0.64 -7.03
C GLU A 195 -33.71 -1.72 -6.46
N LEU A 196 -33.19 -2.92 -6.19
CA LEU A 196 -33.98 -4.02 -5.61
C LEU A 196 -34.46 -3.69 -4.18
N VAL A 197 -33.56 -3.14 -3.36
CA VAL A 197 -33.86 -2.67 -2.00
C VAL A 197 -34.90 -1.56 -2.02
N GLU A 198 -34.73 -0.55 -2.88
CA GLU A 198 -35.64 0.59 -2.98
C GLU A 198 -37.03 0.18 -3.51
N GLN A 199 -37.10 -0.63 -4.57
CA GLN A 199 -38.37 -0.99 -5.21
C GLN A 199 -39.21 -1.96 -4.35
N PHE A 200 -38.58 -2.85 -3.61
CA PHE A 200 -39.27 -3.92 -2.88
C PHE A 200 -39.17 -3.79 -1.36
N ASN A 201 -38.57 -2.70 -0.86
CA ASN A 201 -38.38 -2.43 0.57
C ASN A 201 -37.74 -3.62 1.32
N LEU A 202 -36.76 -4.25 0.68
CA LEU A 202 -36.03 -5.38 1.25
C LEU A 202 -34.85 -4.87 2.09
N PRO A 203 -34.56 -5.46 3.25
CA PRO A 203 -33.29 -5.25 3.93
C PRO A 203 -32.14 -5.63 2.99
N ILE A 204 -31.10 -4.80 2.91
CA ILE A 204 -29.96 -5.06 2.02
C ILE A 204 -29.25 -6.37 2.38
N GLU A 205 -29.27 -6.74 3.67
CA GLU A 205 -28.73 -7.98 4.23
C GLU A 205 -29.53 -9.22 3.79
N LYS A 206 -30.72 -9.03 3.21
CA LYS A 206 -31.56 -10.08 2.62
C LYS A 206 -31.39 -10.16 1.11
N THR A 207 -30.41 -9.49 0.52
CA THR A 207 -30.12 -9.56 -0.92
C THR A 207 -28.74 -10.18 -1.17
N VAL A 208 -28.56 -10.83 -2.32
CA VAL A 208 -27.30 -11.49 -2.70
C VAL A 208 -26.86 -11.04 -4.09
N LYS A 209 -25.60 -10.61 -4.21
CA LYS A 209 -24.91 -10.33 -5.47
C LYS A 209 -24.32 -11.62 -6.03
N THR A 210 -24.47 -11.83 -7.32
CA THR A 210 -23.89 -12.99 -8.03
C THR A 210 -22.92 -12.46 -9.09
N LEU A 211 -21.63 -12.75 -8.92
CA LEU A 211 -20.57 -12.35 -9.84
C LEU A 211 -20.07 -13.59 -10.58
N LEU A 212 -19.99 -13.54 -11.90
CA LEU A 212 -19.47 -14.64 -12.71
C LEU A 212 -18.04 -14.31 -13.16
N VAL A 213 -17.12 -15.21 -12.85
CA VAL A 213 -15.70 -15.09 -13.18
C VAL A 213 -15.25 -16.28 -14.02
N LYS A 214 -14.15 -16.12 -14.75
CA LYS A 214 -13.55 -17.20 -15.53
C LYS A 214 -13.02 -18.30 -14.61
N ALA A 215 -13.28 -19.55 -14.99
CA ALA A 215 -12.71 -20.70 -14.32
C ALA A 215 -11.25 -20.91 -14.76
N VAL A 216 -10.48 -21.68 -13.98
CA VAL A 216 -9.13 -22.12 -14.37
C VAL A 216 -9.12 -22.83 -15.72
N GLU A 217 -8.02 -22.70 -16.46
CA GLU A 217 -7.84 -23.38 -17.74
C GLU A 217 -7.92 -24.91 -17.56
N GLY A 218 -8.65 -25.59 -18.45
CA GLY A 218 -8.89 -27.03 -18.36
C GLY A 218 -10.04 -27.44 -17.42
N SER A 219 -10.71 -26.49 -16.75
CA SER A 219 -11.94 -26.75 -16.01
C SER A 219 -13.04 -27.30 -16.91
N SER A 220 -13.91 -28.16 -16.35
CA SER A 220 -15.10 -28.66 -17.05
C SER A 220 -16.15 -27.57 -17.30
N PHE A 221 -16.06 -26.46 -16.57
CA PHE A 221 -16.95 -25.31 -16.71
C PHE A 221 -16.13 -24.08 -17.11
N PRO A 222 -16.63 -23.24 -18.04
CA PRO A 222 -15.92 -22.03 -18.45
C PRO A 222 -15.94 -20.94 -17.38
N LEU A 223 -16.92 -20.97 -16.48
CA LEU A 223 -17.20 -19.92 -15.49
C LEU A 223 -17.45 -20.51 -14.10
N VAL A 224 -17.25 -19.70 -13.07
CA VAL A 224 -17.61 -19.93 -11.66
C VAL A 224 -18.48 -18.77 -11.18
N ALA A 225 -19.53 -19.05 -10.42
CA ALA A 225 -20.36 -18.04 -9.77
C ALA A 225 -19.90 -17.81 -8.32
N LEU A 226 -19.60 -16.57 -7.98
CA LEU A 226 -19.19 -16.10 -6.65
C LEU A 226 -20.31 -15.25 -6.05
N LEU A 227 -20.76 -15.57 -4.84
CA LEU A 227 -21.91 -14.89 -4.22
C LEU A 227 -21.52 -14.22 -2.91
N VAL A 228 -21.82 -12.91 -2.83
CA VAL A 228 -21.64 -12.09 -1.61
C VAL A 228 -22.96 -11.42 -1.25
N ARG A 229 -23.15 -11.06 0.02
CA ARG A 229 -24.36 -10.35 0.48
C ARG A 229 -24.44 -8.95 -0.17
N GLY A 230 -25.64 -8.40 -0.30
CA GLY A 230 -25.89 -7.16 -1.04
C GLY A 230 -25.14 -5.93 -0.53
N ASP A 231 -24.83 -5.88 0.75
CA ASP A 231 -24.05 -4.86 1.44
C ASP A 231 -22.53 -5.13 1.44
N HIS A 232 -22.09 -6.28 0.92
CA HIS A 232 -20.69 -6.64 0.80
C HIS A 232 -20.17 -6.52 -0.63
N GLU A 233 -18.86 -6.44 -0.77
CA GLU A 233 -18.14 -6.44 -2.03
C GLU A 233 -17.23 -7.67 -2.13
N LEU A 234 -17.06 -8.19 -3.35
CA LEU A 234 -16.14 -9.30 -3.61
C LEU A 234 -14.71 -8.82 -3.37
N ASN A 235 -13.95 -9.61 -2.61
CA ASN A 235 -12.51 -9.46 -2.54
C ASN A 235 -11.89 -10.29 -3.67
N GLU A 236 -11.37 -9.61 -4.69
CA GLU A 236 -10.81 -10.26 -5.88
C GLU A 236 -9.58 -11.11 -5.54
N VAL A 237 -8.71 -10.63 -4.65
CA VAL A 237 -7.49 -11.34 -4.21
C VAL A 237 -7.82 -12.65 -3.49
N LYS A 238 -8.83 -12.64 -2.61
CA LYS A 238 -9.32 -13.86 -1.96
C LYS A 238 -9.97 -14.81 -2.95
N ALA A 239 -10.74 -14.27 -3.90
CA ALA A 239 -11.40 -15.08 -4.93
C ALA A 239 -10.37 -15.76 -5.86
N GLU A 240 -9.26 -15.12 -6.21
CA GLU A 240 -8.16 -15.72 -6.98
C GLU A 240 -7.50 -16.93 -6.31
N LYS A 241 -7.56 -17.01 -4.98
CA LYS A 241 -6.99 -18.14 -4.22
C LYS A 241 -7.87 -19.38 -4.25
N LEU A 242 -9.08 -19.30 -4.80
CA LEU A 242 -9.95 -20.45 -4.98
C LEU A 242 -9.44 -21.33 -6.13
N PRO A 243 -9.31 -22.66 -5.94
CA PRO A 243 -8.71 -23.55 -6.93
C PRO A 243 -9.48 -23.63 -8.26
N GLN A 244 -10.75 -23.23 -8.29
CA GLN A 244 -11.61 -23.20 -9.47
C GLN A 244 -11.59 -21.86 -10.21
N VAL A 245 -11.06 -20.79 -9.63
CA VAL A 245 -11.06 -19.43 -10.21
C VAL A 245 -9.74 -19.18 -10.95
N ALA A 246 -9.81 -18.59 -12.14
CA ALA A 246 -8.62 -18.17 -12.86
C ALA A 246 -7.85 -17.08 -12.09
N SER A 247 -6.52 -17.16 -12.06
CA SER A 247 -5.64 -16.08 -11.62
C SER A 247 -4.77 -15.63 -12.80
N PRO A 248 -4.79 -14.34 -13.19
CA PRO A 248 -5.54 -13.24 -12.57
C PRO A 248 -7.07 -13.37 -12.75
N LEU A 249 -7.84 -12.87 -11.78
CA LEU A 249 -9.29 -12.90 -11.81
C LEU A 249 -9.79 -12.10 -12.99
N THR A 250 -10.67 -12.72 -13.75
CA THR A 250 -11.29 -12.11 -14.91
C THR A 250 -12.80 -12.28 -14.82
N PHE A 251 -13.53 -11.17 -14.75
CA PHE A 251 -14.99 -11.20 -14.83
C PHE A 251 -15.46 -11.68 -16.21
N ALA A 252 -16.54 -12.46 -16.22
CA ALA A 252 -17.19 -12.91 -17.44
C ALA A 252 -17.86 -11.73 -18.17
N THR A 253 -17.82 -11.74 -19.49
CA THR A 253 -18.60 -10.78 -20.30
C THR A 253 -20.08 -11.14 -20.29
N GLU A 254 -20.97 -10.19 -20.59
CA GLU A 254 -22.40 -10.49 -20.69
C GLU A 254 -22.71 -11.58 -21.73
N GLU A 255 -21.94 -11.62 -22.83
CA GLU A 255 -22.05 -12.65 -23.87
C GLU A 255 -21.71 -14.04 -23.33
N GLU A 256 -20.60 -14.17 -22.60
CA GLU A 256 -20.17 -15.41 -21.93
C GLU A 256 -21.22 -15.85 -20.89
N ILE A 257 -21.73 -14.92 -20.08
CA ILE A 257 -22.76 -15.19 -19.06
C ILE A 257 -24.04 -15.73 -19.71
N ARG A 258 -24.56 -15.05 -20.74
CA ARG A 258 -25.80 -15.43 -21.42
C ARG A 258 -25.66 -16.77 -22.15
N ALA A 259 -24.48 -17.09 -22.67
CA ALA A 259 -24.23 -18.38 -23.29
C ALA A 259 -24.44 -19.55 -22.30
N VAL A 260 -24.06 -19.34 -21.04
CA VAL A 260 -24.13 -20.35 -19.96
C VAL A 260 -25.46 -20.33 -19.21
N VAL A 261 -25.87 -19.18 -18.67
CA VAL A 261 -26.98 -19.05 -17.72
C VAL A 261 -28.31 -18.72 -18.41
N LYS A 262 -28.27 -18.27 -19.67
CA LYS A 262 -29.44 -17.80 -20.45
C LYS A 262 -30.13 -16.54 -19.89
N ALA A 263 -29.51 -15.85 -18.94
CA ALA A 263 -29.90 -14.54 -18.41
C ALA A 263 -28.67 -13.62 -18.33
N GLY A 264 -28.90 -12.31 -18.19
CA GLY A 264 -27.85 -11.30 -18.10
C GLY A 264 -27.59 -10.79 -16.67
N PRO A 265 -26.58 -9.91 -16.51
CA PRO A 265 -26.30 -9.22 -15.25
C PRO A 265 -27.56 -8.53 -14.68
N GLY A 266 -27.72 -8.61 -13.35
CA GLY A 266 -28.90 -8.10 -12.66
C GLY A 266 -30.06 -9.09 -12.53
N SER A 267 -29.92 -10.32 -13.03
CA SER A 267 -30.93 -11.39 -12.82
C SER A 267 -30.32 -12.75 -12.53
N LEU A 268 -29.06 -12.79 -12.08
CA LEU A 268 -28.30 -14.00 -11.78
C LEU A 268 -28.42 -14.38 -10.30
N GLY A 269 -28.51 -15.68 -10.00
CA GLY A 269 -28.60 -16.19 -8.63
C GLY A 269 -28.33 -17.69 -8.50
N PRO A 270 -28.33 -18.23 -7.27
CA PRO A 270 -27.86 -19.60 -7.00
C PRO A 270 -28.83 -20.69 -7.47
N VAL A 271 -30.13 -20.39 -7.56
CA VAL A 271 -31.16 -21.39 -7.86
C VAL A 271 -31.07 -21.80 -9.33
N ASN A 272 -30.93 -23.10 -9.60
CA ASN A 272 -30.74 -23.68 -10.94
C ASN A 272 -29.50 -23.15 -11.68
N MET A 273 -28.46 -22.72 -10.96
CA MET A 273 -27.20 -22.29 -11.59
C MET A 273 -26.52 -23.49 -12.28
N PRO A 274 -26.19 -23.43 -13.59
CA PRO A 274 -25.62 -24.56 -14.33
C PRO A 274 -24.10 -24.71 -14.19
N ILE A 275 -23.46 -23.87 -13.37
CA ILE A 275 -22.01 -23.81 -13.14
C ILE A 275 -21.70 -23.87 -11.63
N PRO A 276 -20.45 -24.21 -11.25
CA PRO A 276 -20.04 -24.21 -9.85
C PRO A 276 -20.32 -22.88 -9.16
N VAL A 277 -20.79 -22.97 -7.92
CA VAL A 277 -21.14 -21.83 -7.08
C VAL A 277 -20.27 -21.87 -5.82
N VAL A 278 -19.66 -20.73 -5.50
CA VAL A 278 -18.98 -20.49 -4.22
C VAL A 278 -19.69 -19.32 -3.55
N ILE A 279 -20.03 -19.50 -2.27
CA ILE A 279 -20.73 -18.49 -1.49
C ILE A 279 -19.85 -17.99 -0.35
N ASP A 280 -19.97 -16.69 -0.06
CA ASP A 280 -19.33 -16.11 1.12
C ASP A 280 -19.89 -16.71 2.42
N ARG A 281 -19.07 -16.75 3.47
CA ARG A 281 -19.45 -17.19 4.81
C ARG A 281 -20.71 -16.48 5.33
N THR A 282 -20.89 -15.19 5.03
CA THR A 282 -22.09 -14.45 5.44
C THR A 282 -23.33 -14.88 4.65
N VAL A 283 -23.17 -15.19 3.36
CA VAL A 283 -24.24 -15.71 2.50
C VAL A 283 -24.68 -17.10 2.93
N ALA A 284 -23.73 -17.95 3.37
CA ALA A 284 -24.03 -19.26 3.92
C ALA A 284 -24.90 -19.21 5.18
N ALA A 285 -24.85 -18.12 5.95
CA ALA A 285 -25.66 -17.91 7.16
C ALA A 285 -27.06 -17.31 6.87
N MET A 286 -27.36 -16.93 5.62
CA MET A 286 -28.62 -16.29 5.26
C MET A 286 -29.80 -17.27 5.22
N SER A 287 -30.99 -16.74 5.45
CA SER A 287 -32.30 -17.37 5.25
C SER A 287 -33.26 -16.37 4.62
N ASP A 288 -34.34 -16.84 3.99
CA ASP A 288 -35.39 -16.02 3.36
C ASP A 288 -34.85 -14.86 2.49
N PHE A 289 -33.81 -15.12 1.70
CA PHE A 289 -33.12 -14.07 0.95
C PHE A 289 -33.63 -13.93 -0.48
N ALA A 290 -33.27 -12.82 -1.12
CA ALA A 290 -33.55 -12.51 -2.50
C ALA A 290 -32.29 -12.62 -3.37
N ALA A 291 -32.42 -13.27 -4.52
CA ALA A 291 -31.38 -13.35 -5.54
C ALA A 291 -32.00 -13.45 -6.94
N GLY A 292 -31.22 -13.19 -7.98
CA GLY A 292 -31.69 -13.28 -9.36
C GLY A 292 -32.19 -14.69 -9.69
N ALA A 293 -33.20 -14.78 -10.56
CA ALA A 293 -33.85 -16.06 -10.86
C ALA A 293 -33.16 -16.86 -11.97
N ASN A 294 -32.04 -16.38 -12.52
CA ASN A 294 -31.45 -16.82 -13.79
C ASN A 294 -32.45 -16.70 -14.95
N ILE A 295 -33.34 -15.70 -14.87
CA ILE A 295 -34.34 -15.33 -15.87
C ILE A 295 -34.36 -13.81 -15.93
N ASP A 296 -34.17 -13.21 -17.11
CA ASP A 296 -34.09 -11.76 -17.27
C ASP A 296 -35.30 -11.04 -16.66
N GLY A 297 -35.01 -10.03 -15.83
CA GLY A 297 -36.01 -9.20 -15.18
C GLY A 297 -36.80 -9.93 -14.10
N LYS A 298 -36.25 -10.99 -13.49
CA LYS A 298 -36.90 -11.70 -12.38
C LYS A 298 -35.93 -12.07 -11.26
N HIS A 299 -36.45 -12.10 -10.04
CA HIS A 299 -35.76 -12.56 -8.83
C HIS A 299 -36.60 -13.61 -8.09
N TYR A 300 -35.93 -14.50 -7.37
CA TYR A 300 -36.59 -15.31 -6.33
C TYR A 300 -36.45 -14.59 -4.99
N PHE A 301 -37.56 -14.46 -4.26
CA PHE A 301 -37.59 -13.98 -2.87
C PHE A 301 -37.89 -15.14 -1.94
N GLY A 302 -37.43 -15.08 -0.69
CA GLY A 302 -37.67 -16.12 0.30
C GLY A 302 -36.83 -17.39 0.07
N ILE A 303 -35.69 -17.29 -0.62
CA ILE A 303 -34.79 -18.43 -0.86
C ILE A 303 -34.22 -18.91 0.47
N ASN A 304 -34.22 -20.23 0.67
CA ASN A 304 -33.58 -20.89 1.78
C ASN A 304 -32.68 -22.03 1.30
N TRP A 305 -31.45 -22.02 1.80
CA TRP A 305 -30.49 -23.10 1.59
C TRP A 305 -31.05 -24.45 2.07
N ASP A 306 -30.65 -25.51 1.39
CA ASP A 306 -31.00 -26.92 1.60
C ASP A 306 -32.49 -27.27 1.40
N ARG A 307 -33.40 -26.29 1.49
CA ARG A 307 -34.82 -26.42 1.10
C ARG A 307 -35.00 -26.20 -0.41
N ASP A 308 -34.51 -25.06 -0.92
CA ASP A 308 -34.76 -24.63 -2.31
C ASP A 308 -33.55 -24.89 -3.22
N VAL A 309 -32.35 -24.78 -2.65
CA VAL A 309 -31.06 -25.02 -3.33
C VAL A 309 -30.05 -25.52 -2.31
N ALA A 310 -29.30 -26.58 -2.64
CA ALA A 310 -28.29 -27.14 -1.75
C ALA A 310 -27.22 -26.09 -1.41
N THR A 311 -26.74 -26.07 -0.16
CA THR A 311 -25.64 -25.19 0.25
C THR A 311 -24.37 -25.49 -0.57
N PRO A 312 -23.85 -24.54 -1.37
CA PRO A 312 -22.62 -24.72 -2.15
C PRO A 312 -21.35 -24.67 -1.29
N GLU A 313 -20.18 -24.69 -1.95
CA GLU A 313 -18.90 -24.46 -1.29
C GLU A 313 -18.88 -23.08 -0.62
N VAL A 314 -18.37 -23.03 0.61
CA VAL A 314 -18.29 -21.81 1.43
C VAL A 314 -16.85 -21.37 1.57
N ALA A 315 -16.56 -20.10 1.27
CA ALA A 315 -15.24 -19.51 1.39
C ALA A 315 -15.32 -18.07 1.93
N ASP A 316 -14.19 -17.53 2.42
CA ASP A 316 -14.06 -16.09 2.64
C ASP A 316 -13.72 -15.43 1.30
N ILE A 317 -14.67 -14.71 0.73
CA ILE A 317 -14.52 -14.06 -0.59
C ILE A 317 -14.97 -12.61 -0.57
N ARG A 318 -15.22 -12.02 0.61
CA ARG A 318 -15.64 -10.62 0.74
C ARG A 318 -14.56 -9.73 1.32
N ASN A 319 -14.66 -8.44 1.04
CA ASN A 319 -13.99 -7.43 1.84
C ASN A 319 -14.63 -7.35 3.23
N VAL A 320 -13.81 -7.10 4.24
CA VAL A 320 -14.30 -6.71 5.57
C VAL A 320 -14.92 -5.31 5.51
N VAL A 321 -15.82 -5.01 6.43
CA VAL A 321 -16.42 -3.68 6.59
C VAL A 321 -16.13 -3.13 7.98
N ALA A 322 -16.15 -1.81 8.14
CA ALA A 322 -15.95 -1.19 9.45
C ALA A 322 -17.00 -1.69 10.45
N GLY A 323 -16.55 -2.13 11.63
CA GLY A 323 -17.38 -2.74 12.66
C GLY A 323 -17.47 -4.27 12.60
N ASP A 324 -16.92 -4.92 11.57
CA ASP A 324 -16.75 -6.38 11.56
C ASP A 324 -15.93 -6.83 12.80
N PRO A 325 -16.17 -8.05 13.33
CA PRO A 325 -15.35 -8.59 14.41
C PRO A 325 -13.92 -8.83 13.94
N SER A 326 -12.95 -8.47 14.79
CA SER A 326 -11.53 -8.72 14.48
C SER A 326 -11.22 -10.22 14.46
N PRO A 327 -10.46 -10.74 13.47
CA PRO A 327 -10.19 -12.18 13.30
C PRO A 327 -9.34 -12.79 14.42
N ASP A 328 -8.62 -11.97 15.18
CA ASP A 328 -7.92 -12.39 16.40
C ASP A 328 -8.84 -12.52 17.63
N GLY A 329 -10.15 -12.24 17.46
CA GLY A 329 -11.16 -12.31 18.51
C GLY A 329 -11.19 -11.11 19.46
N GLN A 330 -10.41 -10.06 19.19
CA GLN A 330 -10.28 -8.88 20.05
C GLN A 330 -10.81 -7.63 19.34
N GLY A 331 -11.99 -7.18 19.77
CA GLY A 331 -12.59 -5.93 19.31
C GLY A 331 -13.20 -5.99 17.91
N THR A 332 -13.27 -4.83 17.27
CA THR A 332 -13.87 -4.63 15.94
C THR A 332 -12.90 -3.95 14.98
N LEU A 333 -13.14 -4.14 13.69
CA LEU A 333 -12.29 -3.65 12.62
C LEU A 333 -12.61 -2.19 12.29
N LEU A 334 -11.56 -1.37 12.26
CA LEU A 334 -11.56 -0.02 11.72
C LEU A 334 -10.85 -0.03 10.37
N ILE A 335 -11.33 0.81 9.44
CA ILE A 335 -10.72 0.96 8.12
C ILE A 335 -10.25 2.40 7.96
N LYS A 336 -8.97 2.58 7.61
CA LYS A 336 -8.36 3.87 7.25
C LYS A 336 -7.63 3.74 5.93
N ARG A 337 -7.39 4.88 5.28
CA ARG A 337 -6.59 4.92 4.05
C ARG A 337 -5.10 5.05 4.37
N GLY A 338 -4.29 4.32 3.61
CA GLY A 338 -2.84 4.23 3.75
C GLY A 338 -2.09 4.51 2.45
N ILE A 339 -0.91 5.11 2.56
CA ILE A 339 0.07 5.18 1.48
C ILE A 339 1.16 4.16 1.79
N GLU A 340 1.29 3.13 0.95
CA GLU A 340 2.34 2.11 1.08
C GLU A 340 3.71 2.74 0.84
N VAL A 341 4.50 2.90 1.90
CA VAL A 341 5.86 3.48 1.83
C VAL A 341 6.97 2.44 1.89
N GLY A 342 6.64 1.20 2.27
CA GLY A 342 7.57 0.09 2.21
C GLY A 342 6.89 -1.27 2.33
N HIS A 343 7.57 -2.31 1.90
CA HIS A 343 7.05 -3.68 1.87
C HIS A 343 8.20 -4.66 2.12
N ILE A 344 7.96 -5.64 2.98
CA ILE A 344 8.90 -6.71 3.28
C ILE A 344 8.28 -8.07 2.96
N PHE A 345 9.06 -8.96 2.31
CA PHE A 345 8.62 -10.26 1.83
C PHE A 345 9.57 -11.37 2.25
N GLN A 346 9.00 -12.53 2.59
CA GLN A 346 9.71 -13.81 2.64
C GLN A 346 9.51 -14.52 1.30
N LEU A 347 10.46 -14.38 0.38
CA LEU A 347 10.38 -14.89 -0.98
C LEU A 347 10.49 -16.42 -1.07
N GLY A 348 11.04 -17.06 -0.02
CA GLY A 348 11.33 -18.48 -0.04
C GLY A 348 12.38 -18.80 -1.11
N THR A 349 12.15 -19.85 -1.89
CA THR A 349 13.09 -20.35 -2.88
C THR A 349 12.75 -19.97 -4.34
N LYS A 350 11.75 -19.10 -4.56
CA LYS A 350 11.22 -18.78 -5.90
C LYS A 350 12.31 -18.40 -6.92
N TYR A 351 13.17 -17.45 -6.58
CA TYR A 351 14.21 -16.95 -7.48
C TYR A 351 15.44 -17.85 -7.49
N SER A 352 15.82 -18.38 -6.33
CA SER A 352 16.99 -19.24 -6.19
C SER A 352 16.81 -20.59 -6.87
N GLU A 353 15.61 -21.16 -6.91
CA GLU A 353 15.32 -22.36 -7.71
C GLU A 353 15.43 -22.07 -9.20
N ALA A 354 14.76 -21.01 -9.65
CA ALA A 354 14.72 -20.62 -11.06
C ALA A 354 16.13 -20.32 -11.62
N LEU A 355 16.93 -19.54 -10.89
CA LEU A 355 18.30 -19.18 -11.27
C LEU A 355 19.37 -20.16 -10.73
N LYS A 356 18.96 -21.27 -10.08
CA LYS A 356 19.84 -22.30 -9.51
C LYS A 356 20.89 -21.75 -8.51
N ALA A 357 20.52 -20.71 -7.76
CA ALA A 357 21.37 -20.14 -6.73
C ALA A 357 21.42 -21.05 -5.49
N SER A 358 22.57 -21.68 -5.29
CA SER A 358 22.79 -22.68 -4.25
C SER A 358 24.20 -22.64 -3.69
N VAL A 359 24.36 -23.19 -2.48
CA VAL A 359 25.65 -23.31 -1.79
C VAL A 359 25.85 -24.73 -1.29
N GLN A 360 27.09 -25.09 -0.98
CA GLN A 360 27.35 -26.31 -0.22
C GLN A 360 26.85 -26.14 1.23
N GLY A 361 25.88 -26.98 1.62
CA GLY A 361 25.31 -27.07 2.96
C GLY A 361 26.24 -27.74 3.98
N GLU A 362 25.83 -27.75 5.24
CA GLU A 362 26.58 -28.36 6.35
C GLU A 362 26.83 -29.86 6.16
N ASP A 363 25.89 -30.54 5.52
CA ASP A 363 25.95 -31.96 5.18
C ASP A 363 26.77 -32.25 3.90
N GLY A 364 27.37 -31.22 3.31
CA GLY A 364 28.13 -31.29 2.07
C GLY A 364 27.29 -31.36 0.80
N ARG A 365 25.95 -31.35 0.90
CA ARG A 365 25.04 -31.38 -0.25
C ARG A 365 24.80 -29.97 -0.79
N ASN A 366 24.36 -29.91 -2.05
CA ASN A 366 23.96 -28.65 -2.64
C ASN A 366 22.62 -28.21 -2.06
N GLN A 367 22.54 -26.97 -1.57
CA GLN A 367 21.38 -26.41 -0.89
C GLN A 367 20.93 -25.13 -1.59
N ILE A 368 19.69 -25.12 -2.06
CA ILE A 368 19.05 -23.92 -2.61
C ILE A 368 18.87 -22.89 -1.48
N LEU A 369 19.17 -21.63 -1.78
CA LEU A 369 19.04 -20.54 -0.82
C LEU A 369 17.57 -20.14 -0.62
N THR A 370 17.16 -19.86 0.61
CA THR A 370 15.91 -19.16 0.87
C THR A 370 16.18 -17.65 0.96
N MET A 371 15.27 -16.84 0.44
CA MET A 371 15.47 -15.41 0.22
C MET A 371 14.41 -14.56 0.91
N GLY A 372 14.80 -13.36 1.32
CA GLY A 372 13.89 -12.27 1.70
C GLY A 372 14.15 -11.03 0.85
N CYS A 373 13.14 -10.20 0.61
CA CYS A 373 13.33 -8.88 0.02
C CYS A 373 12.58 -7.78 0.77
N TYR A 374 13.13 -6.57 0.73
CA TYR A 374 12.70 -5.46 1.58
C TYR A 374 12.84 -4.13 0.84
N GLY A 375 11.71 -3.50 0.50
CA GLY A 375 11.63 -2.26 -0.27
C GLY A 375 11.11 -1.06 0.54
N ILE A 376 11.73 0.11 0.38
CA ILE A 376 11.17 1.42 0.78
C ILE A 376 11.13 2.31 -0.45
N GLY A 377 9.96 2.87 -0.77
CA GLY A 377 9.81 3.88 -1.81
C GLY A 377 10.32 5.23 -1.32
N VAL A 378 11.63 5.49 -1.42
CA VAL A 378 12.27 6.70 -0.87
C VAL A 378 11.63 7.97 -1.44
N THR A 379 11.37 8.01 -2.74
CA THR A 379 10.67 9.14 -3.37
C THR A 379 9.22 9.29 -2.88
N ARG A 380 8.53 8.17 -2.66
CA ARG A 380 7.13 8.14 -2.19
C ARG A 380 7.01 8.60 -0.73
N VAL A 381 7.99 8.25 0.12
CA VAL A 381 8.05 8.70 1.53
C VAL A 381 8.00 10.22 1.66
N VAL A 382 8.66 10.95 0.75
CA VAL A 382 8.64 12.43 0.75
C VAL A 382 7.22 12.96 0.56
N ALA A 383 6.47 12.42 -0.40
CA ALA A 383 5.08 12.81 -0.61
C ALA A 383 4.18 12.35 0.54
N ALA A 384 4.34 11.12 1.04
CA ALA A 384 3.57 10.62 2.18
C ALA A 384 3.74 11.50 3.42
N ALA A 385 4.95 12.00 3.67
CA ALA A 385 5.21 12.95 4.74
C ALA A 385 4.46 14.27 4.56
N ILE A 386 4.38 14.79 3.33
CA ILE A 386 3.63 16.01 3.01
C ILE A 386 2.13 15.78 3.17
N GLU A 387 1.58 14.69 2.62
CA GLU A 387 0.16 14.35 2.70
C GLU A 387 -0.35 14.21 4.14
N GLN A 388 0.51 13.77 5.04
CA GLN A 388 0.21 13.71 6.47
C GLN A 388 0.41 15.05 7.19
N ASN A 389 1.31 15.91 6.69
CA ASN A 389 1.74 17.12 7.39
C ASN A 389 1.76 18.35 6.46
N TYR A 390 0.59 18.94 6.27
CA TYR A 390 0.41 20.21 5.55
C TYR A 390 -0.71 21.05 6.16
N ASP A 391 -0.74 22.33 5.82
CA ASP A 391 -1.88 23.22 6.06
C ASP A 391 -2.15 24.12 4.85
N GLU A 392 -3.07 25.07 4.98
CA GLU A 392 -3.45 26.00 3.89
C GLU A 392 -2.28 26.86 3.36
N ARG A 393 -1.17 26.96 4.11
CA ARG A 393 0.00 27.78 3.74
C ARG A 393 1.13 26.97 3.13
N GLY A 394 1.09 25.64 3.25
CA GLY A 394 2.04 24.74 2.61
C GLY A 394 2.52 23.61 3.52
N ILE A 395 3.77 23.19 3.32
CA ILE A 395 4.31 21.99 3.95
C ILE A 395 4.60 22.23 5.44
N VAL A 396 4.39 21.21 6.26
CA VAL A 396 4.78 21.19 7.69
C VAL A 396 5.69 19.97 7.91
N TRP A 397 6.98 20.09 7.60
CA TRP A 397 7.89 18.95 7.74
C TRP A 397 7.96 18.44 9.19
N PRO A 398 8.04 17.11 9.39
CA PRO A 398 8.70 16.58 10.58
C PRO A 398 10.14 17.08 10.64
N ASP A 399 10.60 17.45 11.83
CA ASP A 399 11.91 18.13 12.02
C ASP A 399 13.09 17.30 11.45
N ALA A 400 12.97 15.96 11.49
CA ALA A 400 14.01 15.04 11.03
C ALA A 400 14.23 15.00 9.51
N ILE A 401 13.29 15.50 8.72
CA ILE A 401 13.33 15.45 7.24
C ILE A 401 13.10 16.81 6.58
N ALA A 402 13.08 17.89 7.37
CA ALA A 402 13.02 19.24 6.83
C ALA A 402 14.27 19.54 5.98
N PRO A 403 14.13 20.28 4.86
CA PRO A 403 15.26 20.56 3.96
C PRO A 403 16.31 21.50 4.59
N PHE A 404 15.88 22.31 5.55
CA PHE A 404 16.71 23.14 6.43
C PHE A 404 16.01 23.19 7.78
N GLN A 405 16.77 23.47 8.83
CA GLN A 405 16.24 23.58 10.19
C GLN A 405 15.80 25.02 10.50
N VAL A 406 16.58 26.01 10.05
CA VAL A 406 16.32 27.44 10.32
C VAL A 406 16.27 28.24 9.02
N ALA A 407 15.28 29.13 8.89
CA ALA A 407 15.21 30.17 7.87
C ALA A 407 15.48 31.55 8.49
N ILE A 408 16.39 32.32 7.89
CA ILE A 408 16.67 33.71 8.27
C ILE A 408 16.06 34.63 7.22
N LEU A 409 15.14 35.51 7.65
CA LEU A 409 14.44 36.48 6.80
C LEU A 409 14.88 37.91 7.16
N PRO A 410 15.92 38.45 6.50
CA PRO A 410 16.44 39.77 6.78
C PRO A 410 15.68 40.87 6.00
N MET A 411 14.79 41.57 6.67
CA MET A 411 13.92 42.59 6.08
C MET A 411 14.71 43.80 5.57
N ASN A 412 14.61 44.08 4.28
CA ASN A 412 15.31 45.18 3.61
C ASN A 412 16.85 45.17 3.81
N MET A 413 17.47 43.99 3.88
CA MET A 413 18.92 43.88 4.16
C MET A 413 19.80 44.75 3.24
N HIS A 414 19.42 44.93 1.97
CA HIS A 414 20.17 45.77 1.03
C HIS A 414 20.11 47.28 1.32
N LYS A 415 19.28 47.70 2.27
CA LYS A 415 19.17 49.10 2.72
C LYS A 415 19.63 49.28 4.17
N SER A 416 19.60 48.23 4.99
CA SER A 416 20.02 48.28 6.39
C SER A 416 21.29 47.44 6.59
N PHE A 417 22.43 48.13 6.73
CA PHE A 417 23.72 47.51 7.03
C PHE A 417 23.66 46.70 8.34
N ARG A 418 22.91 47.20 9.33
CA ARG A 418 22.70 46.54 10.62
C ARG A 418 21.99 45.19 10.46
N VAL A 419 20.92 45.15 9.66
CA VAL A 419 20.19 43.90 9.38
C VAL A 419 21.06 42.93 8.60
N GLN A 420 21.80 43.42 7.59
CA GLN A 420 22.72 42.60 6.80
C GLN A 420 23.80 41.96 7.67
N GLU A 421 24.54 42.75 8.44
CA GLU A 421 25.63 42.28 9.30
C GLU A 421 25.13 41.25 10.32
N LEU A 422 23.97 41.49 10.94
CA LEU A 422 23.38 40.56 11.88
C LEU A 422 22.94 39.25 11.20
N ALA A 423 22.35 39.32 10.00
CA ALA A 423 21.92 38.13 9.26
C ALA A 423 23.12 37.23 8.90
N GLU A 424 24.19 37.82 8.37
CA GLU A 424 25.42 37.11 7.99
C GLU A 424 26.12 36.52 9.22
N LYS A 425 26.12 37.26 10.35
CA LYS A 425 26.64 36.78 11.64
C LYS A 425 25.84 35.57 12.14
N LEU A 426 24.52 35.68 12.24
CA LEU A 426 23.67 34.59 12.74
C LEU A 426 23.73 33.36 11.84
N TYR A 427 23.76 33.56 10.52
CA TYR A 427 23.97 32.47 9.56
C TYR A 427 25.27 31.71 9.84
N SER A 428 26.36 32.44 10.05
CA SER A 428 27.68 31.85 10.35
C SER A 428 27.72 31.15 11.72
N GLU A 429 27.14 31.76 12.75
CA GLU A 429 27.09 31.20 14.11
C GLU A 429 26.26 29.92 14.18
N LEU A 430 25.06 29.91 13.59
CA LEU A 430 24.21 28.72 13.54
C LEU A 430 24.85 27.60 12.73
N ARG A 431 25.47 27.92 11.59
CA ARG A 431 26.23 26.93 10.80
C ARG A 431 27.44 26.38 11.55
N ALA A 432 28.12 27.20 12.36
CA ALA A 432 29.21 26.72 13.21
C ALA A 432 28.72 25.74 14.29
N GLN A 433 27.44 25.83 14.67
CA GLN A 433 26.75 24.82 15.48
C GLN A 433 26.29 23.60 14.68
N GLY A 434 26.56 23.49 13.39
CA GLY A 434 26.10 22.39 12.54
C GLY A 434 24.60 22.42 12.25
N ILE A 435 23.95 23.58 12.41
CA ILE A 435 22.55 23.77 12.03
C ILE A 435 22.48 24.06 10.53
N GLU A 436 21.53 23.43 9.86
CA GLU A 436 21.23 23.68 8.45
C GLU A 436 20.37 24.93 8.31
N VAL A 437 20.93 25.98 7.71
CA VAL A 437 20.30 27.30 7.65
C VAL A 437 20.06 27.73 6.21
N LEU A 438 18.84 28.18 5.91
CA LEU A 438 18.52 28.93 4.71
C LEU A 438 18.54 30.43 5.03
N LEU A 439 19.36 31.20 4.33
CA LEU A 439 19.33 32.66 4.37
C LEU A 439 18.57 33.17 3.15
N ASP A 440 17.45 33.85 3.36
CA ASP A 440 16.70 34.48 2.27
C ASP A 440 17.29 35.87 1.97
N ASP A 441 18.36 35.90 1.16
CA ASP A 441 19.10 37.11 0.78
C ASP A 441 18.55 37.80 -0.49
N ARG A 442 17.35 37.39 -0.93
CA ARG A 442 16.72 37.91 -2.14
C ARG A 442 16.27 39.35 -1.93
N LYS A 443 16.36 40.15 -3.01
CA LYS A 443 15.81 41.52 -3.06
C LYS A 443 14.29 41.50 -3.31
N GLU A 444 13.55 40.90 -2.39
CA GLU A 444 12.11 40.66 -2.53
C GLU A 444 11.29 41.34 -1.42
N ARG A 445 9.97 41.46 -1.62
CA ARG A 445 9.06 42.05 -0.63
C ARG A 445 8.85 41.09 0.55
N PRO A 446 8.76 41.59 1.81
CA PRO A 446 8.53 40.77 2.99
C PRO A 446 7.38 39.76 2.86
N GLY A 447 6.23 40.19 2.32
CA GLY A 447 5.07 39.31 2.16
C GLY A 447 5.33 38.09 1.28
N VAL A 448 6.16 38.22 0.24
CA VAL A 448 6.54 37.11 -0.64
C VAL A 448 7.54 36.20 0.07
N MET A 449 8.54 36.77 0.76
CA MET A 449 9.50 35.99 1.56
C MET A 449 8.78 35.13 2.61
N PHE A 450 7.80 35.70 3.33
CA PHE A 450 7.01 34.94 4.29
C PHE A 450 6.21 33.81 3.64
N ALA A 451 5.52 34.09 2.53
CA ALA A 451 4.73 33.09 1.82
C ALA A 451 5.62 31.94 1.32
N ASP A 452 6.79 32.24 0.76
CA ASP A 452 7.74 31.22 0.29
C ASP A 452 8.25 30.34 1.44
N MET A 453 8.62 30.94 2.58
CA MET A 453 9.15 30.17 3.72
C MET A 453 8.06 29.32 4.40
N GLU A 454 6.81 29.81 4.44
CA GLU A 454 5.66 29.01 4.88
C GLU A 454 5.36 27.86 3.93
N LEU A 455 5.47 28.09 2.61
CA LEU A 455 5.25 27.09 1.57
C LEU A 455 6.30 25.98 1.61
N ILE A 456 7.59 26.35 1.70
CA ILE A 456 8.72 25.42 1.80
C ILE A 456 8.67 24.62 3.11
N GLY A 457 8.12 25.21 4.17
CA GLY A 457 7.83 24.52 5.43
C GLY A 457 9.00 24.40 6.39
N ILE A 458 9.97 25.32 6.35
CA ILE A 458 11.14 25.28 7.24
C ILE A 458 10.69 25.43 8.71
N PRO A 459 11.07 24.51 9.62
CA PRO A 459 10.51 24.45 10.98
C PRO A 459 10.70 25.74 11.79
N HIS A 460 11.91 26.29 11.82
CA HIS A 460 12.23 27.48 12.60
C HIS A 460 12.48 28.67 11.69
N THR A 461 11.74 29.77 11.88
CA THR A 461 11.92 31.00 11.12
C THR A 461 12.30 32.14 12.06
N ILE A 462 13.35 32.88 11.72
CA ILE A 462 13.71 34.12 12.40
C ILE A 462 13.66 35.31 11.44
N VAL A 463 13.05 36.40 11.89
CA VAL A 463 12.79 37.60 11.10
C VAL A 463 13.57 38.76 11.70
N LEU A 464 14.46 39.34 10.89
CA LEU A 464 15.32 40.44 11.30
C LEU A 464 14.79 41.71 10.65
N GLY A 465 14.44 42.73 11.44
CA GLY A 465 13.99 44.02 10.90
C GLY A 465 14.28 45.14 11.86
N ASP A 466 14.64 46.31 11.33
CA ASP A 466 15.13 47.45 12.11
C ASP A 466 14.23 47.78 13.32
N ARG A 467 12.90 47.77 13.13
CA ARG A 467 11.93 48.06 14.20
C ARG A 467 12.05 47.14 15.42
N ASN A 468 12.26 45.84 15.21
CA ASN A 468 12.40 44.90 16.32
C ASN A 468 13.80 45.01 16.92
N LEU A 469 14.81 45.21 16.07
CA LEU A 469 16.18 45.40 16.52
C LEU A 469 16.35 46.66 17.38
N ASP A 470 15.57 47.71 17.18
CA ASP A 470 15.58 48.89 18.07
C ASP A 470 15.26 48.56 19.53
N ASN A 471 14.57 47.46 19.79
CA ASN A 471 14.30 46.92 21.14
C ASN A 471 15.20 45.74 21.53
N ASP A 472 16.24 45.47 20.74
CA ASP A 472 17.11 44.30 20.84
C ASP A 472 16.37 42.96 20.70
N ASP A 473 15.33 42.92 19.87
CA ASP A 473 14.50 41.74 19.65
C ASP A 473 14.58 41.19 18.22
N ILE A 474 14.48 39.86 18.10
CA ILE A 474 14.27 39.11 16.87
C ILE A 474 12.92 38.41 16.97
N GLU A 475 12.12 38.46 15.89
CA GLU A 475 10.87 37.68 15.83
C GLU A 475 11.19 36.25 15.42
N TYR A 476 10.82 35.30 16.28
CA TYR A 476 10.91 33.86 16.06
C TYR A 476 9.52 33.30 15.80
N LYS A 477 9.44 32.33 14.89
CA LYS A 477 8.24 31.55 14.62
C LYS A 477 8.57 30.07 14.43
N TYR A 478 7.80 29.20 15.07
CA TYR A 478 7.83 27.75 14.80
C TYR A 478 6.70 27.38 13.83
N ARG A 479 7.02 26.70 12.72
CA ARG A 479 6.10 26.42 11.61
C ARG A 479 4.91 25.57 12.01
N ARG A 480 5.11 24.61 12.93
CA ARG A 480 4.11 23.60 13.31
C ARG A 480 3.03 24.13 14.26
N ASN A 481 3.37 25.02 15.20
CA ASN A 481 2.38 25.63 16.09
C ASN A 481 1.94 27.04 15.64
N GLY A 482 2.69 27.68 14.74
CA GLY A 482 2.39 29.01 14.22
C GLY A 482 2.62 30.16 15.23
N GLU A 483 3.14 29.87 16.42
CA GLU A 483 3.34 30.85 17.48
C GLU A 483 4.50 31.79 17.14
N LYS A 484 4.28 33.07 17.40
CA LYS A 484 5.29 34.13 17.24
C LYS A 484 5.79 34.55 18.61
N GLN A 485 7.10 34.70 18.74
CA GLN A 485 7.76 35.12 19.97
C GLN A 485 8.84 36.14 19.65
N LEU A 486 9.04 37.10 20.55
CA LEU A 486 10.18 38.02 20.48
C LEU A 486 11.27 37.47 21.40
N ILE A 487 12.47 37.29 20.86
CA ILE A 487 13.62 36.74 21.56
C ILE A 487 14.75 37.75 21.47
N LYS A 488 15.50 37.94 22.55
CA LYS A 488 16.63 38.87 22.56
C LYS A 488 17.70 38.45 21.56
N THR A 489 18.29 39.43 20.87
CA THR A 489 19.32 39.19 19.84
C THR A 489 20.46 38.32 20.38
N GLY A 490 20.88 38.53 21.63
CA GLY A 490 21.95 37.76 22.27
C GLY A 490 21.59 36.31 22.57
N ASP A 491 20.30 35.99 22.72
CA ASP A 491 19.82 34.69 23.20
C ASP A 491 19.36 33.78 22.04
N ILE A 492 19.17 34.33 20.83
CA ILE A 492 18.52 33.61 19.72
C ILE A 492 19.27 32.34 19.29
N VAL A 493 20.60 32.37 19.30
CA VAL A 493 21.43 31.22 18.89
C VAL A 493 21.29 30.08 19.90
N GLU A 494 21.43 30.39 21.20
CA GLU A 494 21.26 29.39 22.26
C GLU A 494 19.84 28.82 22.26
N TYR A 495 18.84 29.69 22.07
CA TYR A 495 17.45 29.29 21.98
C TYR A 495 17.22 28.28 20.83
N LEU A 496 17.68 28.60 19.61
CA LEU A 496 17.52 27.70 18.45
C LEU A 496 18.28 26.40 18.62
N VAL A 497 19.50 26.43 19.15
CA VAL A 497 20.29 25.23 19.45
C VAL A 497 19.53 24.32 20.42
N LYS A 498 18.92 24.88 21.46
CA LYS A 498 18.11 24.13 22.42
C LYS A 498 16.84 23.54 21.79
N GLN A 499 16.16 24.27 20.91
CA GLN A 499 14.96 23.74 20.23
C GLN A 499 15.29 22.60 19.26
N ILE A 500 16.41 22.69 18.57
CA ILE A 500 16.77 21.76 17.48
C ILE A 500 17.50 20.51 17.98
N LYS A 501 18.38 20.66 18.99
CA LYS A 501 19.24 19.58 19.49
C LYS A 501 18.83 19.05 20.86
N GLY A 502 17.82 19.66 21.48
CA GLY A 502 17.39 19.42 22.87
C GLY A 502 17.06 17.97 23.18
#